data_AF-A0A059AK81-F1
#
_entry.id   AF-A0A059AK81-F1
#
_cell.length_a   1.000
_cell.length_b   1.000
_cell.length_c   1.000
_cell.angle_alpha   90.00
_cell.angle_beta   90.00
_cell.angle_gamma   90.00
#
_symmetry.space_group_name_H-M   'P 1'
#
loop_
_entity.id
_entity.type
_entity.pdbx_description
1 polymer ?
#
loop_
_entity_poly.entity_id
_entity_poly.type
_entity_poly.pdbx_seq_one_letter_code
_entity_poly.pdbx_strand_id
1 'polypeptide(L)'
;MAGRALVQVSAAGGPAVLRLDAPPRGGSPNCLPCLPAKPQERGRRRGLIRAASADPGHAQQSSSSAAAEKKSPIAVVLDVPRTIWRQTLRPLGDYGFGRRSVWEGGVGLFLVSGAVLLALSLAWLRQFQMRSKFRKYLAVFEFAQASGICTGTPVRIRGVTVGEIIRVNPSLRSIEAVAEVDDEKKIIPRNALVEVNQSGLLMETMIDITPRDPIPTPSVSPLHPECDKEGLIICDRQKIKGYQGVSLDALVGIFTRIGREVEEIGVARSYSLVERVSAVIEEAKPLLAKV
;
A
#
# COMPACT_ATOMS: atom_id res chain seq x y z
N MET A 1 -61.91 -28.17 -15.66
CA MET A 1 -61.02 -29.32 -15.33
C MET A 1 -59.69 -28.75 -14.83
N ALA A 2 -59.31 -29.17 -13.61
CA ALA A 2 -57.99 -29.07 -12.94
C ALA A 2 -57.26 -27.70 -12.97
N GLY A 3 -56.99 -27.01 -11.86
CA GLY A 3 -57.02 -27.35 -10.44
C GLY A 3 -55.80 -26.72 -9.77
N ARG A 4 -55.98 -26.01 -8.66
CA ARG A 4 -55.04 -26.03 -7.53
C ARG A 4 -55.65 -25.39 -6.29
N ALA A 5 -55.62 -26.18 -5.23
CA ALA A 5 -56.23 -25.94 -3.94
C ALA A 5 -55.39 -24.99 -3.07
N LEU A 6 -56.10 -24.16 -2.31
CA LEU A 6 -55.64 -23.52 -1.09
C LEU A 6 -55.46 -24.57 0.00
N VAL A 7 -54.29 -24.57 0.65
CA VAL A 7 -54.12 -25.11 2.00
C VAL A 7 -53.23 -24.13 2.78
N GLN A 8 -53.80 -23.54 3.83
CA GLN A 8 -53.05 -22.92 4.92
C GLN A 8 -52.51 -24.00 5.86
N VAL A 9 -51.27 -23.85 6.32
CA VAL A 9 -50.82 -24.39 7.63
C VAL A 9 -49.89 -23.36 8.29
N SER A 10 -50.11 -23.22 9.58
CA SER A 10 -49.50 -22.29 10.53
C SER A 10 -48.21 -22.85 11.16
N ALA A 11 -47.36 -21.91 11.58
CA ALA A 11 -46.42 -21.93 12.71
C ALA A 11 -45.13 -22.79 12.69
N ALA A 12 -44.08 -22.11 13.21
CA ALA A 12 -42.84 -22.59 13.84
C ALA A 12 -41.66 -22.98 12.93
N GLY A 13 -40.66 -22.10 12.87
CA GLY A 13 -39.31 -22.38 12.36
C GLY A 13 -38.37 -21.22 12.67
N GLY A 14 -37.59 -21.34 13.74
CA GLY A 14 -36.66 -20.30 14.20
C GLY A 14 -35.35 -20.23 13.40
N PRO A 15 -34.52 -19.18 13.58
CA PRO A 15 -33.23 -19.07 12.92
C PRO A 15 -32.13 -19.80 13.72
N ALA A 16 -31.37 -20.63 13.02
CA ALA A 16 -30.16 -21.27 13.51
C ALA A 16 -29.04 -20.23 13.66
N VAL A 17 -28.61 -20.01 14.91
CA VAL A 17 -27.41 -19.24 15.26
C VAL A 17 -26.30 -20.24 15.59
N LEU A 18 -25.23 -20.22 14.79
CA LEU A 18 -23.99 -20.94 15.06
C LEU A 18 -23.34 -20.37 16.32
N ARG A 19 -23.33 -21.18 17.40
CA ARG A 19 -22.56 -20.93 18.63
C ARG A 19 -21.21 -21.63 18.53
N LEU A 20 -20.14 -20.88 18.79
CA LEU A 20 -18.83 -21.45 19.10
C LEU A 20 -18.77 -21.70 20.61
N ASP A 21 -18.53 -22.96 20.98
CA ASP A 21 -18.39 -23.43 22.36
C ASP A 21 -17.12 -22.90 23.03
N ALA A 22 -17.29 -22.42 24.26
CA ALA A 22 -16.24 -22.23 25.24
C ALA A 22 -16.34 -23.36 26.28
N PRO A 23 -15.24 -23.98 26.75
CA PRO A 23 -15.33 -24.98 27.80
C PRO A 23 -15.41 -24.35 29.21
N PRO A 24 -16.07 -25.03 30.17
CA PRO A 24 -16.50 -24.44 31.43
C PRO A 24 -15.48 -24.60 32.58
N ARG A 25 -15.61 -23.70 33.56
CA ARG A 25 -15.02 -23.77 34.90
C ARG A 25 -16.05 -24.28 35.93
N GLY A 26 -15.62 -25.16 36.82
CA GLY A 26 -16.28 -25.61 38.06
C GLY A 26 -15.77 -27.01 38.38
N GLY A 27 -15.41 -27.46 39.59
CA GLY A 27 -15.37 -26.96 40.96
C GLY A 27 -14.67 -28.06 41.81
N SER A 28 -14.18 -27.70 43.01
CA SER A 28 -13.43 -28.50 44.03
C SER A 28 -14.18 -29.79 44.53
N PRO A 29 -13.64 -30.71 45.41
CA PRO A 29 -12.48 -30.62 46.32
C PRO A 29 -11.64 -31.93 46.60
N ASN A 30 -10.64 -31.78 47.49
CA ASN A 30 -9.99 -32.76 48.38
C ASN A 30 -9.01 -33.83 47.83
N CYS A 31 -7.71 -33.64 48.13
CA CYS A 31 -6.92 -34.57 48.96
C CYS A 31 -5.52 -33.98 49.28
N LEU A 32 -5.31 -33.61 50.55
CA LEU A 32 -4.00 -33.50 51.22
C LEU A 32 -3.57 -34.91 51.67
N PRO A 33 -2.26 -35.24 51.86
CA PRO A 33 -1.39 -34.74 52.95
C PRO A 33 0.06 -34.49 52.48
N CYS A 34 1.07 -34.01 53.22
CA CYS A 34 1.30 -33.33 54.49
C CYS A 34 2.75 -32.79 54.40
N LEU A 35 3.02 -31.70 55.12
CA LEU A 35 4.34 -31.12 55.47
C LEU A 35 5.14 -32.10 56.39
N PRO A 36 6.39 -31.84 56.90
CA PRO A 36 7.13 -30.58 57.06
C PRO A 36 8.69 -30.67 56.93
N ALA A 37 9.39 -29.65 57.46
CA ALA A 37 10.77 -29.24 57.23
C ALA A 37 11.80 -29.57 58.36
N LYS A 38 13.10 -29.43 58.00
CA LYS A 38 14.35 -29.15 58.79
C LYS A 38 14.94 -30.28 59.68
N PRO A 39 16.21 -30.18 60.21
CA PRO A 39 17.49 -29.61 59.69
C PRO A 39 18.79 -30.45 60.04
N GLN A 40 19.95 -29.98 59.52
CA GLN A 40 21.33 -30.01 60.11
C GLN A 40 22.16 -31.32 60.26
N GLU A 41 23.39 -31.34 59.73
CA GLU A 41 24.66 -31.59 60.48
C GLU A 41 25.91 -31.67 59.55
N ARG A 42 26.95 -30.95 59.98
CA ARG A 42 28.41 -31.20 59.93
C ARG A 42 29.08 -31.90 58.74
N GLY A 43 30.07 -31.19 58.18
CA GLY A 43 31.26 -31.76 57.53
C GLY A 43 32.48 -30.86 57.72
N ARG A 44 33.34 -31.22 58.69
CA ARG A 44 34.59 -30.52 59.04
C ARG A 44 35.75 -31.19 58.29
N ARG A 45 36.56 -30.46 57.52
CA ARG A 45 37.97 -30.82 57.27
C ARG A 45 38.87 -29.57 57.24
N ARG A 46 39.97 -29.67 57.99
CA ARG A 46 41.05 -28.70 58.20
C ARG A 46 42.25 -29.05 57.29
N GLY A 47 43.12 -28.06 57.10
CA GLY A 47 44.53 -28.20 56.64
C GLY A 47 44.72 -27.61 55.24
N LEU A 48 45.69 -26.74 54.94
CA LEU A 48 46.96 -26.44 55.58
C LEU A 48 47.42 -25.04 55.09
N ILE A 49 47.80 -24.16 56.02
CA ILE A 49 48.52 -22.92 55.70
C ILE A 49 50.00 -23.28 55.54
N ARG A 50 50.62 -22.88 54.43
CA ARG A 50 52.07 -22.88 54.27
C ARG A 50 52.53 -21.43 54.18
N ALA A 51 53.20 -20.96 55.23
CA ALA A 51 53.97 -19.73 55.22
C ALA A 51 55.41 -20.04 54.78
N ALA A 52 56.02 -19.12 54.04
CA ALA A 52 57.47 -18.98 53.95
C ALA A 52 57.81 -17.48 53.93
N SER A 53 58.67 -17.13 54.88
CA SER A 53 59.28 -15.85 55.24
C SER A 53 60.26 -15.32 54.17
N ALA A 54 60.36 -13.99 53.99
CA ALA A 54 61.50 -13.10 54.33
C ALA A 54 62.86 -13.51 53.71
N ASP A 55 63.67 -12.66 53.06
CA ASP A 55 64.14 -11.34 53.50
C ASP A 55 64.87 -10.58 52.34
N PRO A 56 65.56 -9.43 52.52
CA PRO A 56 65.55 -8.30 51.58
C PRO A 56 66.90 -8.05 50.89
N GLY A 57 66.95 -7.08 49.96
CA GLY A 57 68.20 -6.62 49.38
C GLY A 57 68.02 -5.35 48.55
N HIS A 58 68.36 -4.21 49.13
CA HIS A 58 68.62 -2.96 48.41
C HIS A 58 70.06 -2.96 47.87
N ALA A 59 70.25 -2.53 46.62
CA ALA A 59 71.47 -1.84 46.19
C ALA A 59 71.17 -0.93 44.99
N GLN A 60 71.94 0.15 44.93
CA GLN A 60 71.66 1.44 44.31
C GLN A 60 72.30 1.58 42.91
N GLN A 61 71.71 2.49 42.10
CA GLN A 61 72.32 3.37 41.07
C GLN A 61 73.17 2.77 39.92
N SER A 62 72.85 3.17 38.68
CA SER A 62 73.68 4.08 37.85
C SER A 62 73.13 4.28 36.42
N SER A 63 72.88 5.55 36.08
CA SER A 63 73.17 6.27 34.82
C SER A 63 72.69 5.80 33.43
N SER A 64 71.91 6.71 32.82
CA SER A 64 72.02 7.27 31.45
C SER A 64 71.83 6.39 30.22
N SER A 65 70.85 6.73 29.38
CA SER A 65 71.09 7.44 28.11
C SER A 65 69.79 7.64 27.33
N ALA A 66 69.69 8.79 26.68
CA ALA A 66 68.59 9.16 25.82
C ALA A 66 68.56 8.28 24.56
N ALA A 67 67.39 7.77 24.21
CA ALA A 67 67.07 7.32 22.86
C ALA A 67 65.63 7.72 22.54
N ALA A 68 65.52 8.71 21.65
CA ALA A 68 64.26 9.14 21.07
C ALA A 68 63.71 8.02 20.17
N GLU A 69 62.71 7.28 20.66
CA GLU A 69 61.88 6.43 19.81
C GLU A 69 60.55 7.12 19.50
N LYS A 70 60.37 7.48 18.22
CA LYS A 70 59.11 7.93 17.63
C LYS A 70 58.03 6.87 17.86
N LYS A 71 57.16 7.06 18.85
CA LYS A 71 55.89 6.30 18.95
C LYS A 71 54.85 6.96 18.05
N SER A 72 54.31 6.16 17.14
CA SER A 72 53.47 6.56 16.01
C SER A 72 52.13 7.21 16.44
N PRO A 73 51.60 8.16 15.64
CA PRO A 73 50.34 8.87 15.94
C PRO A 73 49.10 7.95 15.97
N ILE A 74 49.23 6.72 15.48
CA ILE A 74 48.19 5.69 15.50
C ILE A 74 48.07 5.03 16.90
N ALA A 75 49.16 5.02 17.69
CA ALA A 75 49.13 4.49 19.05
C ALA A 75 48.29 5.39 19.99
N VAL A 76 48.32 6.70 19.77
CA VAL A 76 47.53 7.66 20.56
C VAL A 76 46.03 7.48 20.30
N VAL A 77 45.61 7.19 19.07
CA VAL A 77 44.19 6.96 18.74
C VAL A 77 43.67 5.62 19.29
N LEU A 78 44.53 4.60 19.43
CA LEU A 78 44.16 3.29 19.98
C LEU A 78 44.25 3.21 21.51
N ASP A 79 45.05 4.07 22.17
CA ASP A 79 45.15 4.09 23.63
C ASP A 79 44.05 4.91 24.31
N VAL A 80 43.53 5.93 23.64
CA VAL A 80 42.42 6.77 24.14
C VAL A 80 41.17 5.95 24.49
N PRO A 81 40.66 5.00 23.68
CA PRO A 81 39.52 4.18 24.09
C PRO A 81 39.87 3.25 25.27
N ARG A 82 41.11 2.76 25.40
CA ARG A 82 41.51 1.82 26.45
C ARG A 82 41.70 2.48 27.83
N THR A 83 42.17 3.72 27.89
CA THR A 83 42.29 4.48 29.15
C THR A 83 40.93 4.98 29.62
N ILE A 84 40.09 5.47 28.70
CA ILE A 84 38.71 5.90 29.01
C ILE A 84 37.88 4.71 29.50
N TRP A 85 37.99 3.54 28.86
CA TRP A 85 37.25 2.35 29.28
C TRP A 85 37.70 1.82 30.65
N ARG A 86 39.00 1.93 30.97
CA ARG A 86 39.48 1.61 32.33
C ARG A 86 39.00 2.60 33.39
N GLN A 87 38.91 3.89 33.08
CA GLN A 87 38.40 4.89 34.02
C GLN A 87 36.88 4.78 34.22
N THR A 88 36.11 4.48 33.17
CA THR A 88 34.65 4.32 33.28
C THR A 88 34.22 2.98 33.88
N LEU A 89 34.99 1.89 33.71
CA LEU A 89 34.66 0.58 34.30
C LEU A 89 35.12 0.40 35.75
N ARG A 90 36.05 1.22 36.26
CA ARG A 90 36.51 1.16 37.66
C ARG A 90 35.39 1.38 38.69
N PRO A 91 34.53 2.41 38.59
CA PRO A 91 33.42 2.60 39.54
C PRO A 91 32.29 1.57 39.37
N LEU A 92 32.21 0.87 38.23
CA LEU A 92 31.22 -0.19 38.00
C LEU A 92 31.65 -1.53 38.65
N GLY A 93 32.94 -1.72 38.90
CA GLY A 93 33.48 -2.90 39.58
C GLY A 93 33.13 -2.97 41.07
N ASP A 94 32.93 -1.83 41.72
CA ASP A 94 32.56 -1.75 43.15
C ASP A 94 31.14 -2.27 43.43
N TYR A 95 30.31 -2.42 42.40
CA TYR A 95 28.98 -3.04 42.47
C TYR A 95 29.00 -4.58 42.35
N GLY A 96 30.18 -5.22 42.40
CA GLY A 96 30.31 -6.68 42.42
C GLY A 96 30.19 -7.37 41.05
N PHE A 97 30.23 -6.61 39.95
CA PHE A 97 30.21 -7.17 38.59
C PHE A 97 31.62 -7.56 38.14
N GLY A 98 31.88 -8.87 38.00
CA GLY A 98 33.14 -9.39 37.50
C GLY A 98 33.42 -9.06 36.02
N ARG A 99 34.68 -9.15 35.57
CA ARG A 99 35.07 -8.88 34.17
C ARG A 99 34.27 -9.70 33.13
N ARG A 100 33.81 -10.91 33.49
CA ARG A 100 32.97 -11.76 32.63
C ARG A 100 31.51 -11.25 32.57
N SER A 101 30.94 -10.80 33.68
CA SER A 101 29.57 -10.29 33.72
C SER A 101 29.41 -8.95 32.99
N VAL A 102 30.46 -8.11 32.95
CA VAL A 102 30.47 -6.88 32.13
C VAL A 102 30.42 -7.22 30.64
N TRP A 103 31.10 -8.29 30.21
CA TRP A 103 31.08 -8.74 28.82
C TRP A 103 29.72 -9.35 28.44
N GLU A 104 29.15 -10.17 29.34
CA GLU A 104 27.82 -10.76 29.16
C GLU A 104 26.71 -9.70 29.11
N GLY A 105 26.76 -8.67 29.96
CA GLY A 105 25.84 -7.53 29.92
C GLY A 105 26.02 -6.64 28.68
N GLY A 106 27.25 -6.51 28.18
CA GLY A 106 27.54 -5.79 26.94
C GLY A 106 26.88 -6.41 25.70
N VAL A 107 26.87 -7.74 25.60
CA VAL A 107 26.19 -8.45 24.50
C VAL A 107 24.68 -8.25 24.57
N GLY A 108 24.09 -8.31 25.78
CA GLY A 108 22.66 -8.04 25.98
C GLY A 108 22.27 -6.61 25.57
N LEU A 109 23.04 -5.60 26.01
CA LEU A 109 22.79 -4.20 25.63
C LEU A 109 22.97 -3.99 24.12
N PHE A 110 23.95 -4.65 23.50
CA PHE A 110 24.14 -4.58 22.04
C PHE A 110 22.95 -5.16 21.27
N LEU A 111 22.42 -6.32 21.69
CA LEU A 111 21.25 -6.93 21.07
C LEU A 111 19.99 -6.06 21.23
N VAL A 112 19.75 -5.53 22.43
CA VAL A 112 18.60 -4.66 22.69
C VAL A 112 18.71 -3.35 21.90
N SER A 113 19.88 -2.72 21.92
CA SER A 113 20.14 -1.50 21.14
C SER A 113 19.98 -1.73 19.63
N GLY A 114 20.53 -2.83 19.12
CA GLY A 114 20.39 -3.23 17.72
C GLY A 114 18.93 -3.47 17.32
N ALA A 115 18.16 -4.15 18.18
CA ALA A 115 16.74 -4.37 17.94
C ALA A 115 15.94 -3.05 17.91
N VAL A 116 16.24 -2.11 18.81
CA VAL A 116 15.60 -0.78 18.85
C VAL A 116 15.94 0.03 17.61
N LEU A 117 17.22 0.10 17.22
CA LEU A 117 17.65 0.80 16.01
C LEU A 117 17.02 0.21 14.74
N LEU A 118 16.90 -1.12 14.68
CA LEU A 118 16.26 -1.81 13.56
C LEU A 118 14.74 -1.55 13.52
N ALA A 119 14.07 -1.52 14.67
CA ALA A 119 12.65 -1.16 14.73
C ALA A 119 12.41 0.28 14.27
N LEU A 120 13.26 1.22 14.69
CA LEU A 120 13.19 2.63 14.28
C LEU A 120 13.45 2.80 12.78
N SER A 121 14.44 2.11 12.21
CA SER A 121 14.74 2.19 10.78
C SER A 121 13.61 1.61 9.92
N LEU A 122 13.01 0.50 10.35
CA LEU A 122 11.84 -0.08 9.68
C LEU A 122 10.62 0.83 9.78
N ALA A 123 10.39 1.46 10.94
CA ALA A 123 9.32 2.44 11.11
C ALA A 123 9.54 3.66 10.20
N TRP A 124 10.78 4.16 10.12
CA TRP A 124 11.14 5.28 9.25
C TRP A 124 10.94 4.96 7.77
N LEU A 125 11.40 3.78 7.32
CA LEU A 125 11.25 3.34 5.93
C LEU A 125 9.78 3.18 5.56
N ARG A 126 8.98 2.57 6.44
CA ARG A 126 7.52 2.47 6.27
C ARG A 126 6.88 3.85 6.19
N GLN A 127 7.24 4.77 7.08
CA GLN A 127 6.67 6.12 7.09
C GLN A 127 6.95 6.89 5.80
N PHE A 128 8.16 6.79 5.25
CA PHE A 128 8.51 7.48 4.01
C PHE A 128 7.76 6.91 2.79
N GLN A 129 7.70 5.58 2.67
CA GLN A 129 6.96 4.94 1.57
C GLN A 129 5.46 5.21 1.66
N MET A 130 4.92 5.24 2.87
CA MET A 130 3.51 5.50 3.12
C MET A 130 3.15 6.97 2.81
N ARG A 131 3.98 7.93 3.23
CA ARG A 131 3.73 9.37 2.96
C ARG A 131 3.60 9.71 1.48
N SER A 132 4.36 9.05 0.61
CA SER A 132 4.26 9.26 -0.85
C SER A 132 2.98 8.65 -1.45
N LYS A 133 2.39 7.64 -0.82
CA LYS A 133 1.15 6.97 -1.29
C LYS A 133 -0.13 7.60 -0.76
N PHE A 134 -0.03 8.56 0.17
CA PHE A 134 -1.19 9.10 0.88
C PHE A 134 -1.72 10.43 0.35
N ARG A 135 -1.11 11.00 -0.70
CA ARG A 135 -1.63 12.23 -1.31
C ARG A 135 -2.48 11.90 -2.52
N LYS A 136 -3.58 11.21 -2.24
CA LYS A 136 -4.62 10.89 -3.20
C LYS A 136 -5.66 11.99 -3.21
N TYR A 137 -6.31 12.19 -4.35
CA TYR A 137 -7.47 13.07 -4.46
C TYR A 137 -8.57 12.38 -5.26
N LEU A 138 -9.79 12.87 -5.08
CA LEU A 138 -10.96 12.35 -5.76
C LEU A 138 -11.28 13.21 -6.98
N ALA A 139 -11.58 12.57 -8.11
CA ALA A 139 -12.14 13.22 -9.28
C ALA A 139 -13.50 12.59 -9.57
N VAL A 140 -14.48 13.41 -9.97
CA VAL A 140 -15.83 12.90 -10.28
C VAL A 140 -16.08 13.04 -11.77
N PHE A 141 -16.28 11.92 -12.44
CA PHE A 141 -16.61 11.86 -13.86
C PHE A 141 -18.12 11.70 -14.04
N GLU A 142 -18.75 12.64 -14.73
CA GLU A 142 -20.18 12.59 -15.04
C GLU A 142 -20.38 12.08 -16.47
N PHE A 143 -21.06 10.95 -16.62
CA PHE A 143 -21.37 10.34 -17.91
C PHE A 143 -22.89 10.30 -18.16
N ALA A 144 -23.32 10.48 -19.41
CA ALA A 144 -24.71 10.23 -19.78
C ALA A 144 -25.00 8.72 -19.92
N GLN A 145 -24.00 7.96 -20.38
CA GLN A 145 -24.10 6.52 -20.56
C GLN A 145 -22.81 5.86 -20.11
N ALA A 146 -22.92 4.80 -19.31
CA ALA A 146 -21.79 4.05 -18.79
C ALA A 146 -21.71 2.70 -19.51
N SER A 147 -20.64 2.46 -20.27
CA SER A 147 -20.36 1.20 -20.97
C SER A 147 -19.81 0.13 -20.02
N GLY A 148 -20.51 -0.17 -18.93
CA GLY A 148 -20.07 -1.19 -17.96
C GLY A 148 -19.04 -0.72 -16.92
N ILE A 149 -19.04 0.57 -16.54
CA ILE A 149 -18.17 1.09 -15.48
C ILE A 149 -18.50 0.44 -14.14
N CYS A 150 -17.49 -0.07 -13.46
CA CYS A 150 -17.60 -0.72 -12.16
C CYS A 150 -16.56 -0.14 -11.18
N THR A 151 -16.71 -0.48 -9.91
CA THR A 151 -15.64 -0.25 -8.93
C THR A 151 -14.39 -1.03 -9.33
N GLY A 152 -13.22 -0.41 -9.27
CA GLY A 152 -11.95 -0.96 -9.75
C GLY A 152 -11.68 -0.71 -11.23
N THR A 153 -12.59 -0.08 -11.98
CA THR A 153 -12.30 0.33 -13.35
C THR A 153 -11.07 1.26 -13.37
N PRO A 154 -10.03 0.94 -14.16
CA PRO A 154 -8.80 1.74 -14.19
C PRO A 154 -9.05 3.06 -14.92
N VAL A 155 -8.48 4.12 -14.36
CA VAL A 155 -8.45 5.47 -14.96
C VAL A 155 -7.06 5.70 -15.51
N ARG A 156 -6.95 6.07 -16.78
CA ARG A 156 -5.68 6.21 -17.50
C ARG A 156 -5.56 7.59 -18.12
N ILE A 157 -4.36 8.16 -18.12
CA ILE A 157 -4.03 9.34 -18.91
C ILE A 157 -3.08 8.88 -20.02
N ARG A 158 -3.48 9.06 -21.29
CA ARG A 158 -2.69 8.63 -22.46
C ARG A 158 -2.16 7.19 -22.36
N GLY A 159 -2.97 6.28 -21.84
CA GLY A 159 -2.62 4.86 -21.68
C GLY A 159 -1.86 4.49 -20.40
N VAL A 160 -1.51 5.43 -19.52
CA VAL A 160 -0.87 5.14 -18.23
C VAL A 160 -1.89 5.18 -17.10
N THR A 161 -1.95 4.15 -16.26
CA THR A 161 -2.88 4.11 -15.11
C THR A 161 -2.52 5.18 -14.06
N VAL A 162 -3.48 6.04 -13.78
CA VAL A 162 -3.36 7.15 -12.84
C VAL A 162 -4.16 6.96 -11.56
N GLY A 163 -5.16 6.08 -11.61
CA GLY A 163 -6.05 5.79 -10.49
C GLY A 163 -7.11 4.75 -10.85
N GLU A 164 -8.12 4.65 -10.01
CA GLU A 164 -9.22 3.68 -10.15
C GLU A 164 -10.55 4.25 -9.68
N ILE A 165 -11.65 3.69 -10.18
CA ILE A 165 -13.00 4.04 -9.71
C ILE A 165 -13.28 3.39 -8.36
N ILE A 166 -13.50 4.19 -7.33
CA ILE A 166 -13.84 3.69 -5.98
C ILE A 166 -15.34 3.56 -5.77
N ARG A 167 -16.16 4.32 -6.52
CA ARG A 167 -17.61 4.35 -6.36
C ARG A 167 -18.30 4.82 -7.63
N VAL A 168 -19.45 4.23 -7.93
CA VAL A 168 -20.34 4.66 -9.02
C VAL A 168 -21.71 4.98 -8.44
N ASN A 169 -22.22 6.18 -8.68
CA ASN A 169 -23.56 6.60 -8.29
C ASN A 169 -24.41 6.79 -9.56
N PRO A 170 -25.31 5.85 -9.88
CA PRO A 170 -26.23 6.04 -10.99
C PRO A 170 -27.34 7.02 -10.61
N SER A 171 -27.66 7.94 -11.51
CA SER A 171 -28.84 8.81 -11.46
C SER A 171 -29.64 8.65 -12.75
N LEU A 172 -30.89 9.12 -12.77
CA LEU A 172 -31.80 8.96 -13.92
C LEU A 172 -31.30 9.70 -15.17
N ARG A 173 -30.55 10.79 -14.98
CA ARG A 173 -30.06 11.64 -16.07
C ARG A 173 -28.58 11.42 -16.41
N SER A 174 -27.79 11.06 -15.41
CA SER A 174 -26.34 10.91 -15.53
C SER A 174 -25.81 9.95 -14.49
N ILE A 175 -24.58 9.49 -14.68
CA ILE A 175 -23.89 8.53 -13.82
C ILE A 175 -22.64 9.23 -13.33
N GLU A 176 -22.47 9.30 -12.01
CA GLU A 176 -21.30 9.90 -11.37
C GLU A 176 -20.34 8.79 -10.95
N ALA A 177 -19.21 8.68 -11.65
CA ALA A 177 -18.12 7.78 -11.28
C ALA A 177 -17.08 8.56 -10.48
N VAL A 178 -16.88 8.17 -9.23
CA VAL A 178 -15.88 8.76 -8.32
C VAL A 178 -14.59 7.96 -8.48
N ALA A 179 -13.58 8.62 -9.01
CA ALA A 179 -12.23 8.12 -9.17
C ALA A 179 -11.33 8.57 -8.03
N GLU A 180 -10.49 7.67 -7.53
CA GLU A 180 -9.37 8.00 -6.67
C GLU A 180 -8.10 8.03 -7.52
N VAL A 181 -7.39 9.16 -7.52
CA VAL A 181 -6.12 9.35 -8.22
C VAL A 181 -4.98 9.11 -7.26
N ASP A 182 -3.98 8.32 -7.67
CA ASP A 182 -2.94 7.79 -6.76
C ASP A 182 -1.99 8.85 -6.17
N ASP A 183 -1.78 9.97 -6.87
CA ASP A 183 -0.77 10.97 -6.53
C ASP A 183 -1.23 12.38 -6.98
N GLU A 184 -1.04 13.38 -6.13
CA GLU A 184 -1.27 14.81 -6.41
C GLU A 184 -0.46 15.33 -7.61
N LYS A 185 0.66 14.68 -7.95
CA LYS A 185 1.47 15.00 -9.14
C LYS A 185 0.80 14.61 -10.45
N LYS A 186 -0.14 13.64 -10.42
CA LYS A 186 -0.90 13.21 -11.59
C LYS A 186 -2.06 14.17 -11.80
N ILE A 187 -1.80 15.24 -12.52
CA ILE A 187 -2.77 16.32 -12.76
C ILE A 187 -3.68 15.95 -13.93
N ILE A 188 -5.00 16.11 -13.74
CA ILE A 188 -6.00 16.00 -14.81
C ILE A 188 -6.40 17.42 -15.25
N PRO A 189 -6.07 17.84 -16.49
CA PRO A 189 -6.50 19.13 -17.03
C PRO A 189 -8.02 19.22 -17.19
N ARG A 190 -8.58 20.40 -16.96
CA ARG A 190 -10.04 20.63 -17.08
C ARG A 190 -10.53 20.59 -18.53
N ASN A 191 -9.64 20.85 -19.49
CA ASN A 191 -9.90 20.74 -20.93
C ASN A 191 -9.67 19.32 -21.48
N ALA A 192 -9.35 18.33 -20.63
CA ALA A 192 -9.15 16.96 -21.07
C ALA A 192 -10.47 16.34 -21.55
N LEU A 193 -10.38 15.56 -22.63
CA LEU A 193 -11.45 14.71 -23.09
C LEU A 193 -11.43 13.42 -22.25
N VAL A 194 -12.49 13.18 -21.48
CA VAL A 194 -12.67 11.96 -20.69
C VAL A 194 -13.62 11.05 -21.43
N GLU A 195 -13.18 9.85 -21.77
CA GLU A 195 -13.96 8.86 -22.50
C GLU A 195 -13.99 7.52 -21.78
N VAL A 196 -15.15 6.87 -21.80
CA VAL A 196 -15.29 5.47 -21.37
C VAL A 196 -15.09 4.60 -22.59
N ASN A 197 -13.98 3.88 -22.60
CA ASN A 197 -13.66 2.93 -23.65
C ASN A 197 -13.81 1.51 -23.12
N GLN A 198 -14.27 0.64 -24.00
CA GLN A 198 -14.27 -0.79 -23.78
C GLN A 198 -13.30 -1.41 -24.78
N SER A 199 -12.27 -2.10 -24.28
CA SER A 199 -11.19 -2.64 -25.13
C SER A 199 -10.72 -3.99 -24.62
N GLY A 200 -9.98 -4.70 -25.48
CA GLY A 200 -9.47 -6.04 -25.20
C GLY A 200 -10.47 -7.15 -25.51
N LEU A 201 -9.97 -8.38 -25.59
CA LEU A 201 -10.76 -9.58 -25.90
C LEU A 201 -11.80 -9.90 -24.82
N LEU A 202 -11.57 -9.42 -23.59
CA LEU A 202 -12.43 -9.64 -22.43
C LEU A 202 -13.37 -8.47 -22.15
N MET A 203 -13.47 -7.49 -23.07
CA MET A 203 -14.39 -6.35 -22.94
C MET A 203 -14.17 -5.54 -21.65
N GLU A 204 -12.91 -5.31 -21.32
CA GLU A 204 -12.53 -4.55 -20.14
C GLU A 204 -12.89 -3.08 -20.34
N THR A 205 -13.59 -2.52 -19.36
CA THR A 205 -13.95 -1.12 -19.34
C THR A 205 -12.82 -0.31 -18.71
N MET A 206 -12.41 0.76 -19.37
CA MET A 206 -11.39 1.70 -18.90
C MET A 206 -11.81 3.13 -19.18
N ILE A 207 -11.36 4.05 -18.32
CA ILE A 207 -11.60 5.48 -18.52
C ILE A 207 -10.31 6.08 -19.04
N ASP A 208 -10.33 6.54 -20.28
CA ASP A 208 -9.20 7.19 -20.91
C ASP A 208 -9.37 8.71 -20.88
N ILE A 209 -8.35 9.37 -20.38
CA ILE A 209 -8.26 10.82 -20.29
C ILE A 209 -7.22 11.28 -21.30
N THR A 210 -7.68 12.10 -22.24
CA THR A 210 -6.85 12.69 -23.30
C THR A 210 -6.77 14.21 -23.10
N PRO A 211 -5.67 14.73 -22.55
CA PRO A 211 -5.43 16.17 -22.48
C PRO A 211 -5.45 16.82 -23.86
N ARG A 212 -6.19 17.91 -24.00
CA ARG A 212 -6.18 18.73 -25.22
C ARG A 212 -5.14 19.83 -25.12
N ASP A 213 -4.56 20.20 -26.26
CA ASP A 213 -3.65 21.33 -26.32
C ASP A 213 -4.42 22.65 -26.24
N PRO A 214 -3.88 23.67 -25.53
CA PRO A 214 -2.62 23.64 -24.77
C PRO A 214 -2.76 22.87 -23.45
N ILE A 215 -1.73 22.09 -23.11
CA ILE A 215 -1.64 21.41 -21.81
C ILE A 215 -1.31 22.46 -20.73
N PRO A 216 -2.20 22.71 -19.76
CA PRO A 216 -1.93 23.69 -18.71
C PRO A 216 -0.83 23.19 -17.78
N THR A 217 0.06 24.10 -17.38
CA THR A 217 1.02 23.87 -16.29
C THR A 217 0.49 24.57 -15.05
N PRO A 218 -0.18 23.87 -14.12
CA PRO A 218 -0.73 24.51 -12.94
C PRO A 218 0.39 24.97 -12.01
N SER A 219 0.15 26.09 -11.35
CA SER A 219 0.99 26.58 -10.25
C SER A 219 0.64 25.91 -8.92
N VAL A 220 -0.57 25.37 -8.81
CA VAL A 220 -1.17 24.84 -7.58
C VAL A 220 -1.46 23.33 -7.68
N SER A 221 -1.34 22.60 -6.57
CA SER A 221 -1.64 21.15 -6.47
C SER A 221 -3.16 20.90 -6.36
N PRO A 222 -3.72 19.78 -6.88
CA PRO A 222 -5.15 19.46 -6.82
C PRO A 222 -5.77 19.44 -5.41
N LEU A 223 -4.97 19.23 -4.37
CA LEU A 223 -5.41 19.20 -2.96
C LEU A 223 -5.37 20.59 -2.28
N HIS A 224 -4.80 21.59 -2.93
CA HIS A 224 -4.63 22.91 -2.32
C HIS A 224 -5.96 23.69 -2.34
N PRO A 225 -6.29 24.45 -1.28
CA PRO A 225 -7.56 25.19 -1.19
C PRO A 225 -7.75 26.26 -2.26
N GLU A 226 -6.68 26.69 -2.93
CA GLU A 226 -6.73 27.71 -3.99
C GLU A 226 -6.81 27.12 -5.41
N CYS A 227 -6.89 25.79 -5.54
CA CYS A 227 -7.00 25.12 -6.84
C CYS A 227 -8.24 25.61 -7.64
N ASP A 228 -9.36 25.83 -6.96
CA ASP A 228 -10.60 26.31 -7.59
C ASP A 228 -10.47 27.70 -8.23
N LYS A 229 -9.55 28.54 -7.74
CA LYS A 229 -9.32 29.89 -8.26
C LYS A 229 -8.56 29.87 -9.59
N GLU A 230 -7.66 28.90 -9.77
CA GLU A 230 -6.88 28.73 -11.00
C GLU A 230 -7.76 28.14 -12.11
N GLY A 231 -8.59 27.15 -11.78
CA GLY A 231 -9.62 26.62 -12.69
C GLY A 231 -9.09 25.91 -13.95
N LEU A 232 -7.78 25.68 -14.04
CA LEU A 232 -7.09 25.00 -15.16
C LEU A 232 -7.11 23.47 -15.03
N ILE A 233 -7.19 22.97 -13.79
CA ILE A 233 -7.09 21.55 -13.44
C ILE A 233 -8.31 21.12 -12.64
N ILE A 234 -8.54 19.81 -12.54
CA ILE A 234 -9.57 19.24 -11.68
C ILE A 234 -9.04 19.17 -10.25
N CYS A 235 -9.77 19.80 -9.31
CA CYS A 235 -9.46 19.79 -7.89
C CYS A 235 -10.12 18.62 -7.15
N ASP A 236 -9.77 18.39 -5.88
CA ASP A 236 -10.39 17.34 -5.06
C ASP A 236 -11.93 17.43 -5.06
N ARG A 237 -12.58 16.31 -5.38
CA ARG A 237 -14.04 16.13 -5.48
C ARG A 237 -14.73 16.99 -6.52
N GLN A 238 -13.99 17.56 -7.47
CA GLN A 238 -14.58 18.35 -8.54
C GLN A 238 -15.09 17.46 -9.68
N LYS A 239 -16.14 17.95 -10.37
CA LYS A 239 -16.80 17.25 -11.46
C LYS A 239 -16.26 17.66 -12.82
N ILE A 240 -16.04 16.68 -13.71
CA ILE A 240 -15.81 16.88 -15.14
C ILE A 240 -16.77 16.00 -15.94
N LYS A 241 -17.21 16.49 -17.10
CA LYS A 241 -18.04 15.71 -18.01
C LYS A 241 -17.19 14.72 -18.79
N GLY A 242 -17.63 13.48 -18.83
CA GLY A 242 -17.10 12.45 -19.69
C GLY A 242 -18.10 11.99 -20.72
N TYR A 243 -17.59 11.34 -21.76
CA TYR A 243 -18.35 10.88 -22.92
C TYR A 243 -18.18 9.38 -23.09
N GLN A 244 -19.12 8.76 -23.80
CA GLN A 244 -18.98 7.38 -24.24
C GLN A 244 -18.02 7.37 -25.44
N GLY A 245 -16.92 6.62 -25.33
CA GLY A 245 -16.03 6.34 -26.44
C GLY A 245 -16.45 5.08 -27.19
N VAL A 246 -15.49 4.21 -27.49
CA VAL A 246 -15.76 2.96 -28.22
C VAL A 246 -16.38 1.93 -27.27
N SER A 247 -17.54 1.38 -27.63
CA SER A 247 -18.19 0.28 -26.90
C SER A 247 -18.65 -0.82 -27.85
N LEU A 248 -18.49 -2.08 -27.44
CA LEU A 248 -18.93 -3.22 -28.25
C LEU A 248 -20.46 -3.32 -28.27
N ASP A 249 -21.11 -2.98 -27.16
CA ASP A 249 -22.57 -2.95 -27.05
C ASP A 249 -23.20 -1.98 -28.06
N ALA A 250 -22.60 -0.80 -28.25
CA ALA A 250 -23.06 0.14 -29.28
C ALA A 250 -22.87 -0.42 -30.68
N LEU A 251 -21.71 -1.05 -30.96
CA LEU A 251 -21.43 -1.65 -32.27
C LEU A 251 -22.41 -2.78 -32.60
N VAL A 252 -22.65 -3.70 -31.66
CA VAL A 252 -23.62 -4.79 -31.82
C VAL A 252 -25.04 -4.23 -31.96
N GLY A 253 -25.39 -3.19 -31.20
CA GLY A 253 -26.67 -2.49 -31.34
C GLY A 253 -26.87 -1.89 -32.73
N ILE A 254 -25.83 -1.28 -33.31
CA ILE A 254 -25.87 -0.73 -34.66
C ILE A 254 -26.04 -1.85 -35.70
N PHE A 255 -25.24 -2.93 -35.61
CA PHE A 255 -25.33 -4.02 -36.59
C PHE A 255 -26.65 -4.79 -36.52
N THR A 256 -27.17 -5.06 -35.33
CA THR A 256 -28.47 -5.72 -35.17
C THR A 256 -29.60 -4.86 -35.69
N ARG A 257 -29.56 -3.54 -35.48
CA ARG A 257 -30.52 -2.60 -36.04
C ARG A 257 -30.49 -2.59 -37.57
N ILE A 258 -29.29 -2.50 -38.16
CA ILE A 258 -29.11 -2.56 -39.62
C ILE A 258 -29.63 -3.89 -40.18
N GLY A 259 -29.30 -5.02 -39.52
CA GLY A 259 -29.78 -6.34 -39.93
C GLY A 259 -31.30 -6.41 -39.98
N ARG A 260 -31.99 -5.88 -38.96
CA ARG A 260 -33.46 -5.83 -38.92
C ARG A 260 -34.04 -4.91 -40.00
N GLU A 261 -33.44 -3.76 -40.23
CA GLU A 261 -33.88 -2.84 -41.30
C GLU A 261 -33.72 -3.47 -42.70
N VAL A 262 -32.64 -4.23 -42.93
CA VAL A 262 -32.41 -4.97 -44.18
C VAL A 262 -33.39 -6.14 -44.34
N GLU A 263 -33.68 -6.87 -43.28
CA GLU A 263 -34.69 -7.94 -43.28
C GLU A 263 -36.10 -7.39 -43.58
N GLU A 264 -36.46 -6.25 -43.00
CA GLU A 264 -37.79 -5.63 -43.15
C GLU A 264 -38.01 -5.05 -44.57
N ILE A 265 -37.01 -4.38 -45.14
CA ILE A 265 -37.07 -3.87 -46.53
C ILE A 265 -37.04 -5.03 -47.53
N GLY A 266 -36.47 -6.17 -47.13
CA GLY A 266 -36.19 -7.33 -47.96
C GLY A 266 -34.92 -7.11 -48.77
N VAL A 267 -33.97 -8.05 -48.63
CA VAL A 267 -32.64 -8.01 -49.25
C VAL A 267 -32.69 -7.67 -50.76
N ALA A 268 -33.69 -8.18 -51.47
CA ALA A 268 -33.88 -7.90 -52.89
C ALA A 268 -34.22 -6.43 -53.20
N ARG A 269 -35.04 -5.75 -52.37
CA ARG A 269 -35.34 -4.33 -52.56
C ARG A 269 -34.14 -3.45 -52.24
N SER A 270 -33.38 -3.77 -51.20
CA SER A 270 -32.13 -3.04 -50.90
C SER A 270 -31.12 -3.16 -52.05
N TYR A 271 -30.98 -4.33 -52.68
CA TYR A 271 -30.14 -4.47 -53.88
C TYR A 271 -30.63 -3.60 -55.03
N SER A 272 -31.93 -3.58 -55.31
CA SER A 272 -32.48 -2.72 -56.38
C SER A 272 -32.34 -1.22 -56.09
N LEU A 273 -32.34 -0.82 -54.82
CA LEU A 273 -32.06 0.56 -54.41
C LEU A 273 -30.60 0.91 -54.63
N VAL A 274 -29.67 0.01 -54.29
CA VAL A 274 -28.23 0.21 -54.54
C VAL A 274 -27.95 0.35 -56.04
N GLU A 275 -28.57 -0.47 -56.89
CA GLU A 275 -28.44 -0.34 -58.35
C GLU A 275 -29.02 0.98 -58.88
N ARG A 276 -30.16 1.44 -58.35
CA ARG A 276 -30.73 2.73 -58.74
C ARG A 276 -29.85 3.89 -58.29
N VAL A 277 -29.29 3.83 -57.10
CA VAL A 277 -28.39 4.85 -56.57
C VAL A 277 -27.08 4.87 -57.37
N SER A 278 -26.51 3.71 -57.72
CA SER A 278 -25.31 3.67 -58.56
C SER A 278 -25.57 4.24 -59.96
N ALA A 279 -26.73 3.97 -60.56
CA ALA A 279 -27.12 4.54 -61.84
C ALA A 279 -27.22 6.08 -61.77
N VAL A 280 -27.89 6.62 -60.76
CA VAL A 280 -28.02 8.08 -60.57
C VAL A 280 -26.67 8.74 -60.28
N ILE A 281 -25.77 8.07 -59.54
CA ILE A 281 -24.41 8.57 -59.30
C ILE A 281 -23.60 8.64 -60.59
N GLU A 282 -23.69 7.63 -61.47
CA GLU A 282 -23.02 7.66 -62.79
C GLU A 282 -23.59 8.77 -63.69
N GLU A 283 -24.91 8.99 -63.68
CA GLU A 283 -25.54 10.09 -64.40
C GLU A 283 -25.13 11.47 -63.87
N ALA A 284 -24.90 11.60 -62.55
CA ALA A 284 -24.51 12.86 -61.91
C ALA A 284 -22.99 13.14 -61.94
N LYS A 285 -22.17 12.13 -62.23
CA LYS A 285 -20.70 12.22 -62.33
C LYS A 285 -20.18 13.37 -63.21
N PRO A 286 -20.72 13.64 -64.42
CA PRO A 286 -20.30 14.78 -65.23
C PRO A 286 -20.69 16.15 -64.65
N LEU A 287 -21.70 16.22 -63.76
CA LEU A 287 -22.09 17.46 -63.08
C LEU A 287 -21.18 17.77 -61.89
N LEU A 288 -20.71 16.73 -61.19
CA LEU A 288 -19.77 16.86 -60.07
C LEU A 288 -18.34 17.19 -60.54
N ALA A 289 -17.94 16.76 -61.74
CA ALA A 289 -16.63 17.06 -62.31
C ALA A 289 -16.45 18.51 -62.78
N LYS A 290 -17.51 19.34 -62.73
CA LYS A 290 -17.54 20.72 -63.22
C LYS A 290 -17.52 21.77 -62.09
N VAL A 291 -17.39 21.32 -60.84
CA VAL A 291 -17.19 22.11 -59.61
C VAL A 291 -15.77 21.84 -59.11
#